data_AF-A0A3D8HRC4-F1
#
_entry.id   AF-A0A3D8HRC4-F1
#
_cell.length_a   1.000
_cell.length_b   1.000
_cell.length_c   1.000
_cell.angle_alpha   90.00
_cell.angle_beta   90.00
_cell.angle_gamma   90.00
#
_symmetry.space_group_name_H-M   'P 1'
#
loop_
_entity.id
_entity.type
_entity.pdbx_description
1 polymer ?
#
loop_
_entity_poly.entity_id
_entity_poly.type
_entity_poly.pdbx_seq_one_letter_code
_entity_poly.pdbx_strand_id
1 'polypeptide(L)'
;MEKIRLKLKAYDHRVLDRSVAAIVEAVKRTGSEIRGPIPLPTKKRRYTVLKSPHINKDSREQFEIRVHHRIIDIMSATPDTVDSLMKLDLAPEVDVEVTSMSK
;
A
#
# COMPACT_ATOMS: atom_id res chain seq x y z
N MET A 1 -18.03 -5.34 17.12
CA MET A 1 -17.26 -5.78 15.93
C MET A 1 -16.39 -4.64 15.48
N GLU A 2 -15.10 -4.79 15.66
CA GLU A 2 -14.12 -3.78 15.24
C GLU A 2 -13.81 -3.96 13.76
N LYS A 3 -13.90 -2.85 13.02
CA LYS A 3 -13.53 -2.82 11.61
C LYS A 3 -12.11 -2.31 11.51
N ILE A 4 -11.24 -3.07 10.86
CA ILE A 4 -9.85 -2.67 10.63
C ILE A 4 -9.70 -2.29 9.17
N ARG A 5 -9.10 -1.12 8.93
CA ARG A 5 -8.73 -0.65 7.61
C ARG A 5 -7.22 -0.62 7.49
N LEU A 6 -6.71 -1.35 6.51
CA LEU A 6 -5.30 -1.38 6.14
C LEU A 6 -5.12 -0.51 4.90
N LYS A 7 -4.30 0.53 4.99
CA LYS A 7 -3.82 1.25 3.81
C LYS A 7 -2.37 0.85 3.56
N LEU A 8 -2.12 0.30 2.39
CA LEU A 8 -0.78 -0.04 1.95
C LEU A 8 -0.29 0.98 0.92
N LYS A 9 0.97 1.38 1.05
CA LYS A 9 1.64 2.31 0.13
C LYS A 9 2.98 1.74 -0.29
N ALA A 10 3.31 1.82 -1.58
CA ALA A 10 4.62 1.44 -2.07
C ALA A 10 4.99 2.21 -3.34
N TYR A 11 6.28 2.25 -3.66
CA TYR A 11 6.77 2.81 -4.92
C TYR A 11 6.67 1.82 -6.09
N ASP A 12 6.82 0.51 -5.83
CA ASP A 12 6.58 -0.54 -6.82
C ASP A 12 5.24 -1.26 -6.55
N HIS A 13 4.40 -1.32 -7.57
CA HIS A 13 3.13 -2.05 -7.53
C HIS A 13 3.32 -3.57 -7.44
N ARG A 14 4.40 -4.14 -8.00
CA ARG A 14 4.60 -5.60 -8.02
C ARG A 14 4.76 -6.18 -6.62
N VAL A 15 5.59 -5.52 -5.81
CA VAL A 15 5.83 -5.90 -4.42
C VAL A 15 4.57 -5.65 -3.58
N LEU A 16 3.89 -4.52 -3.82
CA LEU A 16 2.63 -4.19 -3.15
C LEU A 16 1.54 -5.23 -3.39
N ASP A 17 1.33 -5.64 -4.64
CA ASP A 17 0.31 -6.62 -4.99
C ASP A 17 0.65 -8.02 -4.43
N ARG A 18 1.95 -8.36 -4.32
CA ARG A 18 2.42 -9.60 -3.66
C ARG A 18 2.12 -9.58 -2.15
N SER A 19 2.42 -8.47 -1.47
CA SER A 19 2.11 -8.28 -0.05
C SER A 19 0.61 -8.29 0.22
N VAL A 20 -0.17 -7.64 -0.65
CA VAL A 20 -1.63 -7.67 -0.59
C VAL A 20 -2.17 -9.09 -0.71
N ALA A 21 -1.65 -9.88 -1.65
CA ALA A 21 -2.07 -11.27 -1.82
C ALA A 21 -1.78 -12.10 -0.57
N ALA A 22 -0.60 -11.94 0.04
CA ALA A 22 -0.23 -12.62 1.27
C ALA A 22 -1.15 -12.24 2.45
N ILE A 23 -1.49 -10.95 2.61
CA ILE A 23 -2.44 -10.48 3.63
C ILE A 23 -3.83 -11.08 3.40
N VAL A 24 -4.31 -11.05 2.15
CA VAL A 24 -5.63 -11.60 1.81
C VAL A 24 -5.69 -13.10 2.10
N GLU A 25 -4.61 -13.83 1.82
CA GLU A 25 -4.55 -15.27 2.11
C GLU A 25 -4.53 -15.53 3.62
N ALA A 26 -3.74 -14.79 4.40
CA ALA A 26 -3.68 -14.93 5.86
C ALA A 26 -5.04 -14.65 6.53
N VAL A 27 -5.75 -13.62 6.08
CA VAL A 27 -7.07 -13.26 6.62
C VAL A 27 -8.15 -14.26 6.18
N LYS A 28 -8.02 -14.87 4.99
CA LYS A 28 -8.90 -15.98 4.58
C LYS A 28 -8.69 -17.24 5.42
N ARG A 29 -7.46 -17.58 5.79
CA ARG A 29 -7.16 -18.76 6.63
C ARG A 29 -7.80 -18.68 8.02
N THR A 30 -7.93 -17.46 8.55
CA THR A 30 -8.48 -17.17 9.88
C THR A 30 -10.01 -16.99 9.86
N GLY A 31 -10.64 -16.99 8.68
CA GLY A 31 -12.10 -16.98 8.55
C GLY A 31 -12.78 -15.62 8.67
N SER A 32 -12.01 -14.52 8.61
CA SER A 32 -12.58 -13.17 8.68
C SER A 32 -13.08 -12.67 7.33
N GLU A 33 -14.18 -11.92 7.36
CA GLU A 33 -14.73 -11.29 6.16
C GLU A 33 -13.89 -10.09 5.70
N ILE A 34 -13.46 -10.14 4.45
CA ILE A 34 -12.61 -9.14 3.82
C ILE A 34 -13.39 -8.42 2.72
N ARG A 35 -13.33 -7.09 2.71
CA ARG A 35 -13.59 -6.31 1.52
C ARG A 35 -12.28 -6.26 0.73
N GLY A 36 -12.29 -6.91 -0.43
CA GLY A 36 -11.10 -7.23 -1.23
C GLY A 36 -10.20 -6.02 -1.51
N PRO A 37 -8.98 -6.26 -2.02
CA PRO A 37 -8.01 -5.19 -2.21
C PRO A 37 -8.50 -4.19 -3.24
N ILE A 38 -8.89 -3.01 -2.77
CA ILE A 38 -9.38 -1.94 -3.63
C ILE A 38 -8.16 -1.11 -4.07
N PRO A 39 -7.88 -1.03 -5.38
CA PRO A 39 -6.82 -0.18 -5.89
C PRO A 39 -7.24 1.28 -5.80
N LEU A 40 -6.49 2.07 -5.04
CA LEU A 40 -6.67 3.52 -5.03
C LEU A 40 -5.85 4.17 -6.16
N PRO A 41 -6.28 5.34 -6.66
CA PRO A 41 -5.54 6.06 -7.69
C PRO A 41 -4.09 6.29 -7.28
N THR A 42 -3.17 5.98 -8.20
CA THR A 42 -1.73 6.17 -7.98
C THR A 42 -1.42 7.67 -8.00
N LYS A 43 -0.79 8.17 -6.93
CA LYS A 43 -0.33 9.56 -6.90
C LYS A 43 0.97 9.68 -7.66
N LYS A 44 0.98 10.52 -8.71
CA LYS A 44 2.17 10.78 -9.54
C LYS A 44 2.66 12.20 -9.29
N ARG A 45 3.89 12.35 -8.80
CA ARG A 45 4.58 13.64 -8.67
C ARG A 45 5.66 13.71 -9.74
N ARG A 46 5.60 14.72 -10.61
CA ARG A 46 6.55 14.93 -11.71
C ARG A 46 7.49 16.08 -11.39
N TYR A 47 8.76 15.91 -11.71
CA TYR A 47 9.80 16.90 -11.54
C TYR A 47 10.54 17.07 -12.85
N THR A 48 10.68 18.32 -13.28
CA THR A 48 11.47 18.67 -14.46
C THR A 48 12.69 19.44 -14.02
N VAL A 49 13.88 18.94 -14.34
CA VAL A 49 15.16 19.62 -14.04
C VAL A 49 15.92 19.90 -15.33
N LEU A 50 16.83 20.89 -15.29
CA LEU A 50 17.78 21.12 -16.37
C LEU A 50 18.85 20.04 -16.31
N LYS A 51 19.22 19.47 -17.46
CA LYS A 51 20.35 18.53 -17.55
C LYS A 51 21.69 19.23 -17.43
N SER A 52 21.79 20.43 -18.01
CA SER A 52 23.02 21.22 -17.99
C SER A 52 23.09 22.08 -16.73
N PRO A 53 24.27 22.21 -16.09
CA PRO A 53 24.49 23.16 -15.00
C PRO A 53 24.43 24.62 -15.47
N HIS A 54 24.62 24.91 -16.77
CA HIS A 54 24.64 26.28 -17.30
C HIS A 54 23.97 26.42 -18.68
N ILE A 55 23.24 27.54 -18.87
CA ILE A 55 22.61 28.10 -20.09
C ILE A 55 21.59 27.23 -20.85
N ASN A 56 21.77 25.91 -20.95
CA ASN A 56 20.95 25.08 -21.85
C ASN A 56 19.56 24.77 -21.27
N LYS A 57 18.57 25.62 -21.60
CA LYS A 57 17.17 25.58 -21.08
C LYS A 57 16.27 24.54 -21.76
N ASP A 58 16.59 24.16 -23.00
CA ASP A 58 15.79 23.24 -23.80
C ASP A 58 16.11 21.77 -23.47
N SER A 59 17.32 21.52 -22.98
CA SER A 59 17.72 20.23 -22.43
C SER A 59 17.15 20.02 -21.02
N ARG A 60 15.96 19.40 -20.95
CA ARG A 60 15.28 19.06 -19.69
C ARG A 60 15.20 17.55 -19.47
N GLU A 61 15.23 17.15 -18.20
CA GLU A 61 14.98 15.78 -17.77
C GLU A 61 13.73 15.69 -16.93
N GLN A 62 12.95 14.64 -17.16
CA GLN A 62 11.66 14.42 -16.53
C GLN A 62 11.77 13.22 -15.60
N PHE A 63 11.63 13.47 -14.31
CA PHE A 63 11.56 12.44 -13.28
C PHE A 63 10.14 12.35 -12.73
N GLU A 64 9.75 11.18 -12.26
CA GLU A 64 8.51 11.05 -11.51
C GLU A 64 8.64 10.09 -10.34
N ILE A 65 7.89 10.40 -9.29
CA ILE A 65 7.67 9.52 -8.16
C ILE A 65 6.22 9.06 -8.24
N ARG A 66 6.04 7.74 -8.35
CA ARG A 66 4.72 7.10 -8.30
C ARG A 66 4.55 6.46 -6.94
N VAL A 67 3.45 6.77 -6.26
CA VAL A 67 3.05 6.09 -5.02
C VAL A 67 1.77 5.35 -5.29
N HIS A 68 1.85 4.03 -5.23
CA HIS A 68 0.72 3.13 -5.40
C HIS A 68 0.04 2.92 -4.05
N HIS A 69 -1.28 3.04 -4.05
CA HIS A 69 -2.10 2.89 -2.85
C HIS A 69 -3.04 1.70 -3.02
N ARG A 70 -3.16 0.89 -1.97
CA ARG A 70 -4.15 -0.18 -1.84
C ARG A 70 -4.86 -0.04 -0.50
N ILE A 71 -6.13 -0.35 -0.48
CA ILE A 71 -6.92 -0.38 0.76
C ILE A 71 -7.58 -1.74 0.90
N ILE A 72 -7.51 -2.30 2.10
CA ILE A 72 -8.16 -3.55 2.48
C ILE A 72 -8.95 -3.26 3.74
N ASP A 73 -10.25 -3.59 3.72
CA ASP A 73 -11.10 -3.44 4.91
C ASP A 73 -11.46 -4.84 5.42
N ILE A 74 -11.22 -5.08 6.71
CA ILE A 74 -11.61 -6.29 7.43
C ILE A 74 -12.86 -5.95 8.24
N MET A 75 -13.97 -6.65 7.94
CA MET A 75 -15.29 -6.35 8.51
C MET A 75 -15.50 -6.96 9.89
N SER A 76 -14.91 -8.13 10.14
CA SER A 76 -14.96 -8.85 11.41
C SER A 76 -13.55 -9.27 11.80
N ALA A 77 -12.89 -8.48 12.63
CA ALA A 77 -11.58 -8.81 13.17
C ALA A 77 -11.74 -9.74 14.39
N THR A 78 -11.18 -10.94 14.32
CA THR A 78 -10.96 -11.84 15.47
C THR A 78 -9.59 -11.54 16.10
N PRO A 79 -9.37 -11.84 17.39
CA PRO A 79 -8.03 -11.70 17.99
C PRO A 79 -6.95 -12.45 17.20
N ASP A 80 -7.29 -13.65 16.71
CA ASP A 80 -6.39 -14.47 15.89
C ASP A 80 -6.00 -13.80 14.56
N THR A 81 -6.91 -13.02 13.95
CA THR A 81 -6.55 -12.21 12.77
C THR A 81 -5.56 -11.10 13.09
N VAL A 82 -5.72 -10.41 14.22
CA VAL A 82 -4.84 -9.29 14.60
C VAL A 82 -3.42 -9.80 14.81
N ASP A 83 -3.28 -10.92 15.52
CA ASP A 83 -1.99 -11.56 15.76
C ASP A 83 -1.34 -12.07 14.46
N SER A 84 -2.14 -12.62 13.55
CA SER A 84 -1.66 -13.09 12.24
C SER A 84 -1.17 -11.95 11.35
N LEU A 85 -1.79 -10.77 11.45
CA LEU A 85 -1.37 -9.58 10.69
C LEU A 85 -0.06 -9.00 11.22
N MET A 86 0.15 -8.98 12.54
CA MET A 86 1.41 -8.49 13.14
C MET A 86 2.60 -9.42 12.90
N LYS A 87 2.35 -10.73 12.77
CA LYS A 87 3.39 -11.74 12.51
C LYS A 87 3.76 -11.87 11.03
N LEU A 88 3.06 -11.18 10.13
CA LEU A 88 3.31 -11.32 8.70
C LEU A 88 4.59 -10.58 8.30
N ASP A 89 5.56 -11.30 7.74
CA ASP A 89 6.76 -10.71 7.16
C ASP A 89 6.42 -9.99 5.85
N LEU A 90 6.25 -8.67 5.96
CA LEU A 90 6.03 -7.80 4.82
C LEU A 90 7.37 -7.35 4.23
N ALA A 91 7.40 -7.18 2.91
CA ALA A 91 8.56 -6.61 2.24
C ALA A 91 8.84 -5.20 2.80
N PRO A 92 10.11 -4.84 3.04
CA PRO A 92 10.49 -3.58 3.69
C PRO A 92 10.10 -2.32 2.89
N GLU A 93 9.78 -2.49 1.60
CA GLU A 93 9.40 -1.42 0.68
C GLU A 93 7.93 -1.01 0.78
N VAL A 94 7.12 -1.77 1.54
CA VAL A 94 5.67 -1.54 1.69
C VAL A 94 5.40 -0.88 3.04
N ASP A 95 4.88 0.35 2.98
CA ASP A 95 4.37 1.07 4.14
C ASP A 95 2.94 0.61 4.45
N VAL A 96 2.67 0.25 5.71
CA VAL A 96 1.36 -0.23 6.19
C VAL A 96 0.84 0.68 7.28
N GLU A 97 -0.32 1.27 7.02
CA GLU A 97 -1.04 2.10 7.97
C GLU A 97 -2.30 1.36 8.42
N VAL A 98 -2.38 1.06 9.72
CA VAL A 98 -3.52 0.40 10.35
C VAL A 98 -4.43 1.45 10.96
N THR A 99 -5.71 1.46 10.58
CA THR A 99 -6.73 2.31 11.19
C THR A 99 -7.84 1.44 11.75
N SER A 100 -7.99 1.40 13.08
CA SER A 100 -9.16 0.80 13.72
C SER A 100 -10.32 1.79 13.66
N MET A 101 -11.45 1.33 13.14
CA MET A 101 -12.69 2.10 13.04
C MET A 101 -13.64 1.56 14.12
N SER A 102 -13.51 2.06 15.35
CA SER A 102 -14.52 1.83 16.39
C SER A 102 -15.69 2.78 16.15
N LYS A 103 -16.91 2.28 16.35
CA LYS A 103 -18.09 3.12 16.53
C LYS A 103 -18.28 3.37 18.01
#